data_AF-A0A842JAG6-F1
#
_entry.id   AF-A0A842JAG6-F1
#
_cell.length_a   1.000
_cell.length_b   1.000
_cell.length_c   1.000
_cell.angle_alpha   90.00
_cell.angle_beta   90.00
_cell.angle_gamma   90.00
#
_symmetry.space_group_name_H-M   'P 1'
#
loop_
_entity.id
_entity.type
_entity.pdbx_description
1 polymer ?
#
loop_
_entity_poly.entity_id
_entity_poly.type
_entity_poly.pdbx_seq_one_letter_code
_entity_poly.pdbx_strand_id
1 'polypeptide(L)'
;MKNPYINQTQTVNQLNDDGSTTTTTTTVKTTGAPSAFDRGINDALKDFVPANFNAAGFIKGALIGGVVAYVLTNENAQKALFSAIAKGSNLLQAGFEELKERFEDVKAEIDSQK
;
A
#
# COMPACT_ATOMS: atom_id res chain seq x y z
N MET A 1 5.86 -32.35 20.53
CA MET A 1 5.63 -32.10 19.09
C MET A 1 4.59 -30.99 18.96
N LYS A 2 4.87 -29.91 18.23
CA LYS A 2 3.97 -28.74 18.09
C LYS A 2 3.04 -28.96 16.88
N ASN A 3 1.72 -28.94 17.08
CA ASN A 3 0.75 -29.19 16.02
C ASN A 3 0.68 -28.01 15.02
N PRO A 4 0.72 -28.24 13.70
CA PRO A 4 0.75 -27.19 12.67
C PRO A 4 -0.63 -26.61 12.29
N TYR A 5 -1.73 -27.09 12.87
CA TYR A 5 -3.09 -26.61 12.58
C TYR A 5 -3.62 -25.60 13.60
N ILE A 6 -2.75 -24.99 14.40
CA ILE A 6 -3.18 -24.01 15.40
C ILE A 6 -3.29 -22.65 14.71
N ASN A 7 -4.51 -22.31 14.28
CA ASN A 7 -4.84 -20.94 13.91
C ASN A 7 -4.70 -20.07 15.17
N GLN A 8 -3.71 -19.17 15.19
CA GLN A 8 -3.57 -18.23 16.30
C GLN A 8 -4.51 -17.06 16.05
N THR A 9 -5.65 -17.08 16.72
CA THR A 9 -6.59 -15.96 16.74
C THR A 9 -6.11 -14.96 17.78
N GLN A 10 -5.62 -13.81 17.33
CA GLN A 10 -5.31 -12.70 18.24
C GLN A 10 -6.47 -11.71 18.18
N THR A 11 -7.08 -11.48 19.34
CA THR A 11 -8.15 -10.50 19.52
C THR A 11 -7.57 -9.30 20.23
N VAL A 12 -7.63 -8.13 19.61
CA VAL A 12 -7.20 -6.87 20.22
C VAL A 12 -8.44 -5.99 20.39
N ASN A 13 -8.73 -5.64 21.64
CA ASN A 13 -9.78 -4.69 21.98
C ASN A 13 -9.12 -3.33 22.20
N GLN A 14 -9.41 -2.36 21.34
CA GLN A 14 -8.98 -0.98 21.52
C GLN A 14 -10.17 -0.17 22.03
N LEU A 15 -9.96 0.52 23.16
CA LEU A 15 -10.88 1.53 23.67
C LEU A 15 -10.60 2.84 22.91
N ASN A 16 -11.61 3.36 22.24
CA ASN A 16 -11.54 4.63 21.53
C ASN A 16 -11.85 5.78 22.50
N ASP A 17 -11.42 6.99 22.14
CA ASP A 17 -11.54 8.19 22.98
C ASP A 17 -13.00 8.60 23.29
N ASP A 18 -13.97 8.10 22.51
CA ASP A 18 -15.41 8.29 22.72
C ASP A 18 -16.04 7.25 23.67
N GLY A 19 -15.22 6.36 24.25
CA GLY A 19 -15.65 5.27 25.13
C GLY A 19 -16.15 4.02 24.40
N SER A 20 -16.18 4.02 23.07
CA SER A 20 -16.49 2.84 22.26
C SER A 20 -15.33 1.84 22.26
N THR A 21 -15.59 0.54 22.21
CA THR A 21 -14.55 -0.48 22.03
C THR A 21 -14.59 -1.03 20.62
N THR A 22 -13.51 -0.83 19.85
CA THR A 22 -13.31 -1.50 18.56
C THR A 22 -12.57 -2.81 18.78
N THR A 23 -13.26 -3.94 18.56
CA THR A 23 -12.66 -5.27 18.57
C THR A 23 -12.22 -5.64 17.16
N THR A 24 -10.91 -5.77 16.96
CA THR A 24 -10.34 -6.26 15.69
C THR A 24 -9.86 -7.69 15.87
N THR A 25 -10.50 -8.63 15.18
CA THR A 25 -10.14 -10.05 15.19
C THR A 25 -9.33 -10.38 13.95
N THR A 26 -8.03 -10.62 14.11
CA THR A 26 -7.16 -11.05 13.01
C THR A 26 -6.89 -12.54 13.10
N THR A 27 -7.42 -13.30 12.15
CA THR A 27 -7.11 -14.74 11.99
C THR A 27 -5.88 -14.87 11.10
N VAL A 28 -4.71 -15.12 11.72
CA VAL A 28 -3.47 -15.35 10.97
C VAL A 28 -3.41 -16.83 10.57
N LYS A 29 -3.64 -17.11 9.27
CA LYS A 29 -3.36 -18.42 8.69
C LYS A 29 -1.85 -18.52 8.43
N THR A 30 -1.11 -19.15 9.34
CA THR A 30 0.31 -19.48 9.12
C THR A 30 0.42 -20.62 8.10
N THR A 31 0.40 -20.27 6.83
CA THR A 31 0.83 -21.19 5.77
C THR A 31 2.37 -21.18 5.77
N GLY A 32 2.97 -22.01 6.62
CA GLY A 32 4.41 -22.24 6.64
C GLY A 32 5.21 -21.33 7.59
N ALA A 33 6.39 -21.82 7.99
CA ALA A 33 7.36 -21.05 8.76
C ALA A 33 7.76 -19.78 7.98
N PRO A 34 7.87 -18.61 8.64
CA PRO A 34 8.29 -17.37 7.97
C PRO A 34 9.64 -17.59 7.30
N SER A 35 9.78 -17.10 6.07
CA SER A 35 11.00 -17.27 5.30
C SER A 35 12.19 -16.65 6.04
N ALA A 36 13.42 -17.09 5.75
CA ALA A 36 14.61 -16.52 6.40
C ALA A 36 14.73 -15.01 6.19
N PHE A 37 14.25 -14.53 5.04
CA PHE A 37 14.17 -13.12 4.70
C PHE A 37 13.13 -12.37 5.56
N ASP A 38 11.93 -12.94 5.75
CA ASP A 38 10.89 -12.32 6.58
C ASP A 38 11.33 -12.20 8.05
N ARG A 39 12.05 -13.21 8.57
CA ARG A 39 12.61 -13.16 9.92
C ARG A 39 13.68 -12.09 10.06
N GLY A 40 14.59 -11.98 9.09
CA GLY A 40 15.65 -10.97 9.11
C GLY A 40 15.11 -9.55 9.06
N ILE A 41 14.08 -9.30 8.25
CA ILE A 41 13.38 -8.00 8.22
C ILE A 41 12.71 -7.73 9.56
N ASN A 42 11.94 -8.69 10.08
CA ASN A 42 11.20 -8.48 11.33
C ASN A 42 12.12 -8.26 12.54
N ASP A 43 13.24 -8.98 12.63
CA ASP A 43 14.23 -8.80 13.69
C ASP A 43 14.98 -7.46 13.57
N ALA A 44 15.33 -7.02 12.35
CA ALA A 44 15.97 -5.73 12.12
C ALA A 44 15.05 -4.54 12.40
N LEU A 45 13.74 -4.69 12.16
CA LEU A 45 12.74 -3.66 12.40
C LEU A 45 12.21 -3.67 13.83
N LYS A 46 12.28 -4.79 14.57
CA LYS A 46 11.73 -4.94 15.92
C LYS A 46 12.21 -3.88 16.92
N ASP A 47 13.47 -3.48 16.83
CA ASP A 47 14.04 -2.47 17.74
C ASP A 47 13.74 -1.03 17.30
N PHE A 48 13.37 -0.84 16.02
CA PHE A 48 13.01 0.47 15.46
C PHE A 48 11.49 0.72 15.46
N VAL A 49 10.69 -0.34 15.46
CA VAL A 49 9.24 -0.34 15.30
C VAL A 49 8.59 -0.70 16.63
N PRO A 50 8.03 0.29 17.37
CA PRO A 50 7.33 0.04 18.62
C PRO A 50 6.21 -0.98 18.45
N ALA A 51 5.91 -1.78 19.48
CA ALA A 51 4.93 -2.87 19.42
C ALA A 51 3.50 -2.44 18.96
N ASN A 52 3.17 -1.15 19.06
CA ASN A 52 1.89 -0.56 18.63
C ASN A 52 1.97 0.17 17.29
N PHE A 53 3.08 0.05 16.58
CA PHE A 53 3.33 0.75 15.32
C PHE A 53 2.99 -0.16 14.14
N ASN A 54 2.34 0.40 13.12
CA ASN A 54 1.98 -0.34 11.92
C ASN A 54 3.23 -0.58 11.07
N ALA A 55 3.97 -1.64 11.41
CA ALA A 55 5.22 -2.04 10.74
C ALA A 55 5.02 -2.19 9.21
N ALA A 56 3.87 -2.72 8.80
CA ALA A 56 3.54 -2.86 7.38
C ALA A 56 3.37 -1.50 6.70
N GLY A 57 2.72 -0.54 7.35
CA GLY A 57 2.61 0.85 6.90
C GLY A 57 3.96 1.54 6.82
N PHE A 58 4.85 1.29 7.79
CA PHE A 58 6.20 1.83 7.78
C PHE A 58 7.08 1.25 6.68
N ILE A 59 7.11 -0.07 6.48
CA ILE A 59 7.91 -0.68 5.41
C ILE A 59 7.43 -0.17 4.04
N LYS A 60 6.10 -0.04 3.85
CA LYS A 60 5.54 0.57 2.64
C LYS A 60 5.98 2.03 2.49
N GLY A 61 5.89 2.82 3.57
CA GLY A 61 6.34 4.21 3.59
C GLY A 61 7.83 4.36 3.33
N ALA A 62 8.66 3.51 3.91
CA ALA A 62 10.10 3.47 3.75
C ALA A 62 10.50 3.06 2.32
N LEU A 63 9.77 2.12 1.70
CA LEU A 63 9.99 1.76 0.31
C LEU A 63 9.66 2.92 -0.63
N ILE A 64 8.49 3.55 -0.46
CA ILE A 64 8.07 4.71 -1.26
C ILE A 64 9.05 5.87 -1.03
N GLY A 65 9.35 6.17 0.23
CA GLY A 65 10.29 7.23 0.61
C GLY A 65 11.71 6.97 0.09
N GLY A 66 12.17 5.71 0.10
CA GLY A 66 13.46 5.31 -0.46
C GLY A 66 13.54 5.53 -1.97
N VAL A 67 12.49 5.20 -2.71
CA VAL A 67 12.42 5.49 -4.16
C VAL A 67 12.42 7.01 -4.41
N VAL A 68 11.63 7.77 -3.66
CA VAL A 68 11.60 9.25 -3.77
C VAL A 68 12.97 9.84 -3.44
N ALA A 69 13.61 9.39 -2.36
CA ALA A 69 14.94 9.86 -1.96
C ALA A 69 16.02 9.50 -3.01
N TYR A 70 15.94 8.30 -3.61
CA TYR A 70 16.84 7.91 -4.69
C TYR A 70 16.67 8.79 -5.92
N VAL A 71 15.41 9.09 -6.29
CA VAL A 71 15.13 10.04 -7.37
C VAL A 71 15.72 11.41 -7.05
N LEU A 72 15.51 11.94 -5.84
CA LEU A 72 16.02 13.25 -5.43
C LEU A 72 17.55 13.29 -5.31
N THR A 73 18.21 12.18 -4.97
CA THR A 73 19.67 12.17 -4.78
C THR A 73 20.43 11.97 -6.09
N ASN A 74 19.79 11.37 -7.10
CA ASN A 74 20.43 11.08 -8.37
C ASN A 74 19.90 12.00 -9.47
N GLU A 75 20.74 12.91 -9.97
CA GLU A 75 20.39 13.84 -11.05
C GLU A 75 19.89 13.12 -12.31
N ASN A 76 20.41 11.92 -12.61
CA ASN A 76 19.93 11.12 -13.74
C ASN A 76 18.51 10.59 -13.49
N ALA A 77 18.19 10.23 -12.24
CA ALA A 77 16.86 9.78 -11.86
C ALA A 77 15.84 10.93 -11.84
N GLN A 78 16.24 12.13 -11.37
CA GLN A 78 15.42 13.33 -11.51
C GLN A 78 15.11 13.61 -12.99
N LYS A 79 16.14 13.62 -13.84
CA LYS A 79 16.00 13.87 -15.28
C LYS A 79 15.12 12.80 -15.95
N ALA A 80 15.27 11.54 -15.57
CA ALA A 80 14.44 10.44 -16.05
C ALA A 80 12.97 10.60 -15.60
N LEU A 81 12.72 10.96 -14.33
CA LEU A 81 11.38 11.21 -13.82
C LEU A 81 10.72 12.38 -14.54
N PHE A 82 11.39 13.53 -14.67
CA PHE A 82 10.83 14.69 -15.39
C PHE A 82 10.60 14.37 -16.88
N SER A 83 11.50 13.61 -17.50
CA SER A 83 11.31 13.18 -18.90
C SER A 83 10.15 12.19 -19.05
N ALA A 84 9.97 11.29 -18.09
CA ALA A 84 8.85 10.36 -18.06
C ALA A 84 7.52 11.07 -17.83
N ILE A 85 7.49 12.07 -16.94
CA ILE A 85 6.32 12.93 -16.73
C ILE A 85 6.00 13.72 -17.99
N ALA A 86 6.99 14.35 -18.63
CA ALA A 86 6.78 15.12 -19.87
C ALA A 86 6.35 14.24 -21.06
N LYS A 87 6.86 13.01 -21.17
CA LYS A 87 6.40 12.06 -22.19
C LYS A 87 5.03 11.48 -21.85
N GLY A 88 4.79 11.22 -20.57
CA GLY A 88 3.53 10.71 -20.04
C GLY A 88 2.40 11.73 -20.12
N SER A 89 2.68 13.04 -20.00
CA SER A 89 1.66 14.09 -20.11
C SER A 89 1.01 14.10 -21.49
N ASN A 90 1.75 13.77 -22.55
CA ASN A 90 1.19 13.65 -23.90
C ASN A 90 0.28 12.41 -24.02
N LEU A 91 0.66 11.30 -23.38
CA LEU A 91 -0.17 10.09 -23.33
C LEU A 91 -1.42 10.29 -22.46
N LEU A 92 -1.30 11.06 -21.38
CA LEU A 92 -2.42 11.43 -20.52
C LEU A 92 -3.35 12.43 -21.21
N GLN A 93 -2.85 13.37 -22.01
CA GLN A 93 -3.69 14.27 -22.82
C GLN A 93 -4.48 13.49 -23.86
N ALA A 94 -3.80 12.63 -24.63
CA ALA A 94 -4.47 11.73 -25.58
C ALA A 94 -5.47 10.79 -24.89
N GLY A 95 -5.09 10.23 -23.74
CA GLY A 95 -5.97 9.40 -22.93
C GLY A 95 -7.16 10.19 -22.35
N PHE A 96 -6.97 11.44 -21.92
CA PHE A 96 -8.06 12.29 -21.44
C PHE A 96 -9.01 12.69 -22.56
N GLU A 97 -8.54 12.88 -23.78
CA GLU A 97 -9.38 13.12 -24.95
C GLU A 97 -10.25 11.90 -25.26
N GLU A 98 -9.67 10.70 -25.30
CA GLU A 98 -10.44 9.46 -25.48
C GLU A 98 -11.38 9.17 -24.30
N LEU A 99 -10.96 9.48 -23.07
CA LEU A 99 -11.82 9.35 -21.90
C LEU A 99 -12.94 10.39 -21.89
N LYS A 100 -12.70 11.61 -22.40
CA LYS A 100 -13.73 12.65 -22.51
C LYS A 100 -14.79 12.23 -23.53
N GLU A 101 -14.39 11.73 -24.69
CA GLU A 101 -15.33 11.16 -25.67
C GLU A 101 -16.11 10.00 -25.03
N ARG A 102 -15.43 9.02 -24.41
CA ARG A 102 -16.12 7.89 -23.78
C ARG A 102 -17.01 8.30 -22.61
N PHE A 103 -16.66 9.33 -21.86
CA PHE A 103 -17.48 9.82 -20.77
C PHE A 103 -18.69 10.60 -21.28
N GLU A 104 -18.53 11.38 -22.34
CA GLU A 104 -19.62 12.09 -23.01
C GLU A 104 -20.58 11.10 -23.69
N ASP A 105 -20.05 10.06 -24.34
CA ASP A 105 -20.82 8.94 -24.91
C ASP A 105 -21.57 8.16 -23.83
N VAL A 106 -20.90 7.76 -22.74
CA VAL A 106 -21.55 7.04 -21.63
C VAL A 106 -22.58 7.92 -20.92
N LYS A 107 -22.31 9.22 -20.77
CA LYS A 107 -23.27 10.16 -20.18
C LYS A 107 -24.50 10.33 -21.08
N ALA A 108 -24.32 10.42 -22.39
CA ALA A 108 -25.45 10.46 -23.34
C ALA A 108 -26.24 9.15 -23.34
N GLU A 109 -25.58 8.01 -23.21
CA GLU A 109 -26.23 6.69 -23.10
C GLU A 109 -27.04 6.56 -21.80
N ILE A 110 -26.53 7.07 -20.68
CA ILE A 110 -27.23 7.11 -19.39
C ILE A 110 -28.41 8.09 -19.42
N ASP A 111 -28.23 9.29 -19.99
CA ASP A 111 -29.30 10.29 -20.13
C ASP A 111 -30.38 9.84 -21.14
N SER A 112 -30.03 9.00 -22.12
CA SER A 112 -30.98 8.42 -23.11
C SER A 112 -31.69 7.15 -22.63
N GLN A 113 -31.24 6.55 -21.51
CA GLN A 113 -31.90 5.41 -20.85
C GLN A 113 -32.90 5.81 -19.77
N LYS A 114 -33.16 7.12 -19.60
CA LYS A 114 -34.12 7.67 -18.64
C LYS A 114 -35.43 8.09 -19.32
#